data_AF-A0A7X4YD27-F1
#
_entry.id   AF-A0A7X4YD27-F1
#
_cell.length_a   1.000
_cell.length_b   1.000
_cell.length_c   1.000
_cell.angle_alpha   90.00
_cell.angle_beta   90.00
_cell.angle_gamma   90.00
#
_symmetry.space_group_name_H-M   'P 1'
#
loop_
_entity.id
_entity.type
_entity.pdbx_description
1 polymer ?
#
loop_
_entity_poly.entity_id
_entity_poly.type
_entity_poly.pdbx_seq_one_letter_code
_entity_poly.pdbx_strand_id
1 'polypeptide(L)'
;MLKRLAVASVILTAACAGQQKTEATEGQKQMTKEERLRITNQPPFDLATCFPHEQTLPTPANEGVLVGALLSVRPDVLECLVDPANRGPAASTKVMVKSTVNAQGATHAVTGENLTPAGTACIQQVLDTHVKPAALAADAKPVEASYEYDHATANNPSVTMGINEGSDFSGTVRLAQKSWCDCFAGFKASTPPVLAADIHIVKGQPTPTEVVFKPSGSTEGDQLASCMQAKIAAMPATTTGELKFPFRFVFFNSQAPVEASTTMPPELRFFQLELARTQTAAASAIAFGARTNAADTYDAVVQKYTKTKDYKLFDELSSKCQALVDSAGKWVDALKAQETVDQTTLTLVQQLKAQKEDWAPVETASQEALANTQKDLSAAQQRLAADQGACPKKSYAPTKKK
;
A
#
# COMPACT_ATOMS: atom_id res chain seq x y z
N MET A 1 21.29 -0.90 -2.36
CA MET A 1 19.94 -1.46 -2.59
C MET A 1 18.85 -0.51 -2.08
N LEU A 2 18.97 0.08 -0.89
CA LEU A 2 17.95 1.02 -0.35
C LEU A 2 17.66 2.26 -1.22
N LYS A 3 18.68 2.86 -1.86
CA LYS A 3 18.50 3.96 -2.84
C LYS A 3 17.76 3.56 -4.14
N ARG A 4 17.33 2.31 -4.28
CA ARG A 4 16.60 1.78 -5.45
C ARG A 4 15.21 1.24 -5.12
N LEU A 5 14.71 1.41 -3.89
CA LEU A 5 13.29 1.19 -3.59
C LEU A 5 12.41 2.34 -4.13
N ALA A 6 12.71 2.80 -5.34
CA ALA A 6 11.76 3.56 -6.13
C ALA A 6 10.75 2.53 -6.65
N VAL A 7 9.63 2.37 -5.93
CA VAL A 7 8.47 1.70 -6.50
C VAL A 7 8.01 2.59 -7.65
N ALA A 8 8.45 2.26 -8.86
CA ALA A 8 7.91 2.85 -10.07
C ALA A 8 6.45 2.37 -10.17
N SER A 9 5.54 3.10 -9.51
CA SER A 9 4.12 2.91 -9.72
C SER A 9 3.84 3.27 -11.17
N VAL A 10 3.43 2.29 -11.97
CA VAL A 10 3.13 2.50 -13.38
C VAL A 10 1.71 3.07 -13.45
N ILE A 11 1.59 4.36 -13.11
CA ILE A 11 0.31 5.05 -13.13
C ILE A 11 -0.07 5.29 -14.59
N LEU A 12 -0.98 4.47 -15.12
CA LEU A 12 -1.66 4.77 -16.36
C LEU A 12 -2.89 5.63 -16.15
N THR A 13 -2.85 6.76 -16.83
CA THR A 13 -3.98 7.64 -17.14
C THR A 13 -5.01 7.02 -18.12
N ALA A 14 -4.90 5.74 -18.49
CA ALA A 14 -5.66 5.15 -19.60
C ALA A 14 -6.78 4.18 -19.20
N ALA A 15 -6.81 3.70 -17.96
CA ALA A 15 -7.67 2.58 -17.58
C ALA A 15 -8.85 2.94 -16.64
N CYS A 16 -9.00 4.22 -16.29
CA CYS A 16 -10.25 4.72 -15.74
C CYS A 16 -11.23 5.02 -16.88
N ALA A 17 -11.89 4.01 -17.43
CA ALA A 17 -13.00 4.17 -18.39
C ALA A 17 -14.26 4.87 -17.80
N GLY A 18 -14.12 5.53 -16.64
CA GLY A 18 -15.06 6.49 -16.05
C GLY A 18 -14.49 7.89 -15.81
N GLN A 19 -13.24 8.16 -16.20
CA GLN A 19 -12.62 9.50 -16.20
C GLN A 19 -11.84 9.65 -17.51
N GLN A 20 -12.51 10.14 -18.55
CA GLN A 20 -11.82 10.54 -19.77
C GLN A 20 -10.92 11.73 -19.46
N LYS A 21 -9.70 11.68 -20.01
CA LYS A 21 -8.68 12.74 -19.97
C LYS A 21 -9.32 14.13 -20.14
N THR A 22 -9.26 14.94 -19.09
CA THR A 22 -9.23 16.39 -19.27
C THR A 22 -7.77 16.76 -19.46
N GLU A 23 -7.40 17.25 -20.64
CA GLU A 23 -6.05 17.76 -20.91
C GLU A 23 -5.74 18.90 -19.93
N ALA A 24 -4.83 18.60 -18.99
CA ALA A 24 -4.32 19.54 -18.02
C ALA A 24 -3.54 20.64 -18.76
N THR A 25 -4.08 21.86 -18.71
CA THR A 25 -3.31 23.08 -18.93
C THR A 25 -3.54 23.92 -17.67
N GLU A 26 -2.44 24.39 -17.10
CA GLU A 26 -2.36 25.06 -15.79
C GLU A 26 -3.32 26.23 -15.62
N GLY A 27 -3.79 26.41 -14.39
CA GLY A 27 -4.69 27.50 -13.98
C GLY A 27 -6.16 27.14 -14.15
N GLN A 28 -6.93 27.22 -13.05
CA GLN A 28 -8.39 27.04 -12.94
C GLN A 28 -9.15 27.06 -14.28
N LYS A 29 -9.14 25.95 -15.03
CA LYS A 29 -10.02 25.82 -16.20
C LYS A 29 -11.44 25.75 -15.65
N GLN A 30 -12.27 26.70 -16.04
CA GLN A 30 -13.72 26.59 -15.86
C GLN A 30 -14.16 25.24 -16.43
N MET A 31 -14.68 24.37 -15.57
CA MET A 31 -15.25 23.10 -16.01
C MET A 31 -16.29 23.38 -17.09
N THR A 32 -16.21 22.61 -18.19
CA THR A 32 -17.18 22.67 -19.29
C THR A 32 -18.58 22.35 -18.77
N LYS A 33 -19.62 22.77 -19.52
CA LYS A 33 -21.01 22.53 -19.12
C LYS A 33 -21.30 21.02 -18.99
N GLU A 34 -20.69 20.22 -19.86
CA GLU A 34 -20.79 18.76 -19.87
C GLU A 34 -20.11 18.15 -18.64
N GLU A 35 -18.93 18.64 -18.24
CA GLU A 35 -18.24 18.18 -17.02
C GLU A 35 -19.02 18.51 -15.75
N ARG A 36 -19.73 19.65 -15.72
CA ARG A 36 -20.60 20.02 -14.60
C ARG A 36 -21.87 19.17 -14.49
N LEU A 37 -22.27 18.49 -15.57
CA LEU A 37 -23.45 17.61 -15.56
C LEU A 37 -23.07 16.14 -15.27
N ARG A 38 -21.80 15.78 -15.41
CA ARG A 38 -21.31 14.43 -15.12
C ARG A 38 -21.27 14.18 -13.60
N ILE A 39 -21.71 13.01 -13.17
CA ILE A 39 -21.51 12.55 -11.79
C ILE A 39 -20.06 12.09 -11.63
N THR A 40 -19.36 12.67 -10.67
CA THR A 40 -17.95 12.41 -10.33
C THR A 40 -17.84 11.96 -8.86
N ASN A 41 -16.62 11.99 -8.28
CA ASN A 41 -16.35 11.58 -6.90
C ASN A 41 -16.74 10.14 -6.54
N GLN A 42 -16.53 9.22 -7.48
CA GLN A 42 -16.65 7.77 -7.25
C GLN A 42 -15.29 7.06 -7.38
N PRO A 43 -14.20 7.58 -6.77
CA PRO A 43 -12.91 6.91 -6.84
C PRO A 43 -12.94 5.61 -6.01
N PRO A 44 -12.01 4.68 -6.28
CA PRO A 44 -11.94 3.43 -5.54
C PRO A 44 -11.59 3.64 -4.06
N PHE A 45 -11.92 2.63 -3.24
CA PHE A 45 -11.57 2.57 -1.83
C PHE A 45 -10.77 1.31 -1.51
N ASP A 46 -9.65 1.46 -0.81
CA ASP A 46 -8.77 0.36 -0.44
C ASP A 46 -9.10 -0.11 0.98
N LEU A 47 -9.57 -1.35 1.12
CA LEU A 47 -9.93 -1.98 2.38
C LEU A 47 -8.74 -2.16 3.33
N ALA A 48 -7.50 -2.07 2.82
CA ALA A 48 -6.31 -2.04 3.67
C ALA A 48 -6.34 -0.90 4.70
N THR A 49 -7.11 0.16 4.45
CA THR A 49 -7.32 1.27 5.41
C THR A 49 -8.33 0.96 6.51
N CYS A 50 -9.19 -0.04 6.30
CA CYS A 50 -10.09 -0.56 7.31
C CYS A 50 -9.45 -1.66 8.16
N PHE A 51 -8.60 -2.48 7.52
CA PHE A 51 -7.99 -3.64 8.14
C PHE A 51 -6.48 -3.68 7.86
N PRO A 52 -5.73 -2.68 8.32
CA PRO A 52 -4.29 -2.66 8.08
C PRO A 52 -3.64 -3.88 8.73
N HIS A 53 -2.83 -4.61 7.97
CA HIS A 53 -2.07 -5.74 8.48
C HIS A 53 -1.19 -5.28 9.64
N GLU A 54 -1.34 -5.92 10.80
CA GLU A 54 -0.49 -5.63 11.95
C GLU A 54 0.94 -6.09 11.64
N GLN A 55 1.88 -5.14 11.60
CA GLN A 55 3.28 -5.43 11.31
C GLN A 55 4.09 -5.45 12.61
N THR A 56 4.68 -6.60 12.92
CA THR A 56 5.75 -6.66 13.92
C THR A 56 7.06 -6.23 13.26
N LEU A 57 7.58 -5.06 13.63
CA LEU A 57 8.82 -4.55 13.06
C LEU A 57 10.05 -5.24 13.67
N PRO A 58 11.02 -5.68 12.85
CA PRO A 58 12.25 -6.30 13.33
C PRO A 58 13.04 -5.38 14.28
N THR A 59 13.67 -5.98 15.28
CA THR A 59 14.54 -5.29 16.24
C THR A 59 16.00 -5.71 16.07
N PRO A 60 16.97 -4.80 16.28
CA PRO A 60 16.79 -3.35 16.43
C PRO A 60 16.27 -2.68 15.14
N ALA A 61 15.68 -1.48 15.24
CA ALA A 61 15.29 -0.75 14.05
C ALA A 61 16.52 -0.37 13.20
N ASN A 62 16.40 -0.44 11.88
CA ASN A 62 17.39 0.04 10.93
C ASN A 62 16.69 0.74 9.74
N GLU A 63 17.46 1.41 8.87
CA GLU A 63 16.91 2.19 7.75
C GLU A 63 15.97 1.36 6.87
N GLY A 64 16.31 0.11 6.56
CA GLY A 64 15.47 -0.77 5.73
C GLY A 64 14.14 -1.14 6.38
N VAL A 65 14.15 -1.41 7.69
CA VAL A 65 12.92 -1.62 8.46
C VAL A 65 12.04 -0.37 8.44
N LEU A 66 12.62 0.81 8.64
CA LEU A 66 11.85 2.06 8.67
C LEU A 66 11.28 2.44 7.31
N VAL A 67 12.06 2.31 6.23
CA VAL A 67 11.56 2.54 4.86
C VAL A 67 10.42 1.59 4.54
N GLY A 68 10.58 0.30 4.84
CA GLY A 68 9.52 -0.69 4.63
C GLY A 68 8.26 -0.41 5.45
N ALA A 69 8.39 0.02 6.70
CA ALA A 69 7.26 0.40 7.54
C ALA A 69 6.55 1.68 7.07
N LEU A 70 7.29 2.66 6.55
CA LEU A 70 6.69 3.84 5.91
C LEU A 70 5.97 3.46 4.61
N LEU A 71 6.55 2.56 3.82
CA LEU A 71 5.93 2.10 2.57
C LEU A 71 4.63 1.31 2.82
N SER A 72 4.57 0.49 3.87
CA SER A 72 3.39 -0.34 4.16
C SER A 72 2.14 0.45 4.51
N VAL A 73 2.29 1.61 5.14
CA VAL A 73 1.17 2.50 5.51
C VAL A 73 0.71 3.41 4.38
N ARG A 74 1.26 3.27 3.17
CA ARG A 74 0.88 4.07 1.98
C ARG A 74 -0.64 4.12 1.74
N PRO A 75 -1.42 3.03 1.84
CA PRO A 75 -2.87 3.10 1.67
C PRO A 75 -3.54 4.09 2.62
N ASP A 76 -3.20 4.05 3.91
CA ASP A 76 -3.78 4.94 4.92
C ASP A 76 -3.34 6.39 4.76
N VAL A 77 -2.06 6.61 4.43
CA VAL A 77 -1.54 7.97 4.16
C VAL A 77 -2.21 8.58 2.94
N LEU A 78 -2.39 7.82 1.86
CA LEU A 78 -3.08 8.33 0.66
C LEU A 78 -4.59 8.49 0.88
N GLU A 79 -5.21 7.68 1.73
CA GLU A 79 -6.61 7.85 2.11
C GLU A 79 -6.84 9.15 2.90
N CYS A 80 -5.89 9.57 3.74
CA CYS A 80 -5.94 10.91 4.34
C CYS A 80 -6.03 12.02 3.30
N LEU A 81 -5.47 11.84 2.10
CA LEU A 81 -5.45 12.85 1.04
C LEU A 81 -6.64 12.76 0.07
N VAL A 82 -7.58 11.83 0.29
CA VAL A 82 -8.84 11.76 -0.49
C VAL A 82 -9.71 12.97 -0.19
N ASP A 83 -9.78 13.36 1.09
CA ASP A 83 -10.56 14.50 1.56
C ASP A 83 -9.92 15.83 1.08
N PRO A 84 -10.63 16.66 0.31
CA PRO A 84 -10.14 17.98 -0.05
C PRO A 84 -9.85 18.88 1.16
N ALA A 85 -10.45 18.65 2.34
CA ALA A 85 -10.13 19.40 3.55
C ALA A 85 -8.71 19.14 4.07
N ASN A 86 -8.09 18.02 3.67
CA ASN A 86 -6.74 17.65 4.09
C ASN A 86 -5.64 18.18 3.17
N ARG A 87 -6.00 18.76 2.03
CA ARG A 87 -5.08 19.24 0.99
C ARG A 87 -5.47 20.64 0.53
N GLY A 88 -4.50 21.39 0.00
CA GLY A 88 -4.75 22.69 -0.60
C GLY A 88 -5.32 22.57 -2.03
N PRO A 89 -5.52 23.70 -2.72
CA PRO A 89 -6.21 23.74 -4.01
C PRO A 89 -5.37 23.24 -5.20
N ALA A 90 -4.08 22.94 -5.01
CA ALA A 90 -3.25 22.44 -6.11
C ALA A 90 -3.67 21.03 -6.54
N ALA A 91 -3.43 20.71 -7.82
CA ALA A 91 -3.74 19.39 -8.37
C ALA A 91 -2.90 18.26 -7.78
N SER A 92 -1.76 18.59 -7.18
CA SER A 92 -0.84 17.64 -6.56
C SER A 92 -0.50 18.06 -5.14
N THR A 93 -0.38 17.07 -4.26
CA THR A 93 0.06 17.18 -2.88
C THR A 93 1.26 16.27 -2.69
N LYS A 94 2.34 16.82 -2.15
CA LYS A 94 3.57 16.08 -1.86
C LYS A 94 3.77 16.02 -0.37
N VAL A 95 3.93 14.82 0.18
CA VAL A 95 4.15 14.63 1.60
C VAL A 95 5.51 13.95 1.82
N MET A 96 6.36 14.58 2.60
CA MET A 96 7.61 14.02 3.08
C MET A 96 7.43 13.61 4.55
N VAL A 97 7.62 12.32 4.82
CA VAL A 97 7.66 11.79 6.18
C VAL A 97 9.09 11.43 6.53
N LYS A 98 9.59 11.99 7.63
CA LYS A 98 10.86 11.60 8.25
C LYS A 98 10.60 10.87 9.56
N SER A 99 11.02 9.61 9.65
CA SER A 99 10.99 8.83 10.89
C SER A 99 12.37 8.81 11.51
N THR A 100 12.45 9.06 12.82
CA THR A 100 13.67 8.94 13.62
C THR A 100 13.41 7.99 14.78
N VAL A 101 14.30 7.02 15.00
CA VAL A 101 14.23 6.11 16.15
C VAL A 101 15.49 6.28 16.99
N ASN A 102 15.28 6.48 18.29
CA ASN A 102 16.34 6.61 19.29
C ASN A 102 15.98 5.77 20.54
N ALA A 103 16.68 6.01 21.65
CA ALA A 103 16.46 5.31 22.92
C ALA A 103 15.10 5.63 23.57
N GLN A 104 14.44 6.72 23.19
CA GLN A 104 13.13 7.14 23.69
C GLN A 104 11.96 6.56 22.85
N GLY A 105 12.24 6.03 21.66
CA GLY A 105 11.25 5.47 20.75
C GLY A 105 11.31 6.12 19.37
N ALA A 106 10.20 6.01 18.64
CA ALA A 106 10.03 6.59 17.32
C ALA A 106 9.42 8.00 17.41
N THR A 107 9.87 8.89 16.55
CA THR A 107 9.24 10.18 16.28
C THR A 107 9.11 10.37 14.77
N HIS A 108 7.99 10.92 14.32
CA HIS A 108 7.74 11.21 12.92
C HIS A 108 7.57 12.71 12.69
N ALA A 109 8.15 13.23 11.63
CA ALA A 109 7.93 14.57 11.14
C ALA A 109 7.25 14.50 9.78
N VAL A 110 6.05 15.09 9.68
CA VAL A 110 5.27 15.17 8.45
C VAL A 110 5.36 16.60 7.92
N THR A 111 5.84 16.74 6.69
CA THR A 111 5.94 18.03 5.98
C THR A 111 5.46 17.85 4.56
N GLY A 112 5.09 18.92 3.86
CA GLY A 112 4.62 18.77 2.49
C GLY A 112 4.15 20.04 1.82
N GLU A 113 4.10 19.97 0.50
CA GLU A 113 3.49 21.00 -0.35
C GLU A 113 2.01 20.70 -0.52
N ASN A 114 1.18 21.76 -0.52
CA ASN A 114 -0.27 21.65 -0.65
C ASN A 114 -0.92 20.77 0.45
N LEU A 115 -0.27 20.64 1.62
CA LEU A 115 -0.76 19.88 2.77
C LEU A 115 -1.33 20.84 3.82
N THR A 116 -2.54 20.55 4.32
CA THR A 116 -3.17 21.34 5.39
C THR A 116 -2.80 20.81 6.78
N PRO A 117 -3.04 21.58 7.86
CA PRO A 117 -2.87 21.06 9.22
C PRO A 117 -3.73 19.82 9.53
N ALA A 118 -4.95 19.73 8.98
CA ALA A 118 -5.81 18.56 9.14
C ALA A 118 -5.22 17.33 8.43
N GLY A 119 -4.66 17.53 7.23
CA GLY A 119 -3.93 16.49 6.51
C GLY A 119 -2.69 16.02 7.27
N THR A 120 -1.89 16.96 7.81
CA THR A 120 -0.74 16.64 8.66
C THR A 120 -1.17 15.80 9.87
N ALA A 121 -2.23 16.19 10.57
CA ALA A 121 -2.73 15.45 11.74
C ALA A 121 -3.24 14.05 11.38
N CYS A 122 -3.96 13.88 10.27
CA CYS A 122 -4.41 12.58 9.80
C CYS A 122 -3.23 11.64 9.52
N ILE A 123 -2.22 12.12 8.78
CA ILE A 123 -1.04 11.31 8.44
C ILE A 123 -0.21 11.00 9.69
N GLN A 124 -0.04 11.97 10.60
CA GLN A 124 0.65 11.76 11.87
C GLN A 124 -0.03 10.65 12.68
N GLN A 125 -1.36 10.64 12.76
CA GLN A 125 -2.11 9.59 13.46
C GLN A 125 -1.87 8.20 12.84
N VAL A 126 -1.82 8.10 11.51
CA VAL A 126 -1.52 6.84 10.81
C VAL A 126 -0.11 6.34 11.21
N LEU A 127 0.89 7.21 11.16
CA LEU A 127 2.27 6.87 11.51
C LEU A 127 2.38 6.45 12.98
N ASP A 128 1.82 7.24 13.89
CA ASP A 128 1.84 6.96 15.33
C ASP A 128 1.08 5.67 15.68
N THR A 129 0.14 5.23 14.84
CA THR A 129 -0.64 4.01 15.04
C THR A 129 0.06 2.77 14.48
N HIS A 130 0.66 2.87 13.30
CA HIS A 130 1.11 1.71 12.52
C HIS A 130 2.63 1.60 12.36
N VAL A 131 3.38 2.70 12.47
CA VAL A 131 4.84 2.71 12.33
C VAL A 131 5.49 2.78 13.72
N LYS A 132 5.45 1.65 14.44
CA LYS A 132 5.90 1.56 15.85
C LYS A 132 7.14 0.69 16.03
N PRO A 133 8.34 1.13 15.56
CA PRO A 133 9.56 0.40 15.83
C PRO A 133 9.90 0.46 17.32
N ALA A 134 10.51 -0.60 17.85
CA ALA A 134 10.98 -0.59 19.23
C ALA A 134 12.09 0.46 19.41
N ALA A 135 12.15 1.05 20.61
CA ALA A 135 13.24 1.95 20.98
C ALA A 135 14.61 1.25 20.85
N LEU A 136 15.62 2.02 20.47
CA LEU A 136 16.99 1.53 20.38
C LEU A 136 17.61 1.40 21.79
N ALA A 137 18.75 0.70 21.87
CA ALA A 137 19.55 0.71 23.08
C ALA A 137 20.03 2.13 23.42
N ALA A 138 20.25 2.43 24.71
CA ALA A 138 20.55 3.78 25.20
C ALA A 138 21.79 4.44 24.57
N ASP A 139 22.76 3.64 24.16
CA ASP A 139 24.03 4.02 23.55
C ASP A 139 24.06 3.86 22.02
N ALA A 140 22.97 3.36 21.42
CA ALA A 140 22.88 3.21 19.97
C ALA A 140 22.73 4.57 19.28
N LYS A 141 23.34 4.70 18.10
CA LYS A 141 23.14 5.88 17.26
C LYS A 141 21.70 5.91 16.76
N PRO A 142 21.05 7.09 16.71
CA PRO A 142 19.75 7.24 16.11
C PRO A 142 19.74 6.75 14.66
N VAL A 143 18.63 6.13 14.27
CA VAL A 143 18.37 5.69 12.89
C VAL A 143 17.29 6.57 12.31
N GLU A 144 17.49 7.03 11.08
CA GLU A 144 16.54 7.87 10.36
C GLU A 144 16.17 7.23 9.02
N ALA A 145 14.93 7.46 8.58
CA ALA A 145 14.49 7.17 7.22
C ALA A 145 13.48 8.23 6.78
N SER A 146 13.47 8.51 5.47
CA SER A 146 12.49 9.39 4.85
C SER A 146 11.77 8.68 3.70
N TYR A 147 10.50 9.02 3.52
CA TYR A 147 9.71 8.52 2.40
C TYR A 147 8.77 9.63 1.88
N GLU A 148 8.68 9.75 0.55
CA GLU A 148 7.81 10.71 -0.14
C GLU A 148 6.52 10.01 -0.62
N TYR A 149 5.38 10.61 -0.29
CA TYR A 149 4.08 10.23 -0.80
C TYR A 149 3.60 11.32 -1.76
N ASP A 150 3.49 10.96 -3.03
CA ASP A 150 2.87 11.79 -4.06
C ASP A 150 1.39 11.45 -4.20
N HIS A 151 0.54 12.48 -4.16
CA HIS A 151 -0.88 12.40 -4.44
C HIS A 151 -1.25 13.42 -5.52
N ALA A 152 -1.73 12.95 -6.66
CA ALA A 152 -2.27 13.80 -7.72
C ALA A 152 -3.77 13.52 -7.91
N THR A 153 -4.59 14.56 -7.90
CA THR A 153 -6.06 14.46 -8.06
C THR A 153 -6.50 13.68 -9.29
N ALA A 154 -5.71 13.73 -10.35
CA ALA A 154 -5.97 13.06 -11.63
C ALA A 154 -5.65 11.56 -11.61
N ASN A 155 -4.77 11.12 -10.71
CA ASN A 155 -4.16 9.79 -10.73
C ASN A 155 -4.40 8.98 -9.45
N ASN A 156 -4.83 9.64 -8.38
CA ASN A 156 -5.10 9.03 -7.08
C ASN A 156 -6.56 9.25 -6.69
N PRO A 157 -7.12 8.36 -5.84
CA PRO A 157 -8.43 8.57 -5.25
C PRO A 157 -8.54 9.95 -4.62
N SER A 158 -9.55 10.71 -5.03
CA SER A 158 -9.71 12.07 -4.56
C SER A 158 -11.15 12.56 -4.73
N VAL A 159 -11.60 13.41 -3.80
CA VAL A 159 -12.92 14.05 -3.84
C VAL A 159 -12.76 15.54 -4.11
N THR A 160 -13.63 16.08 -4.96
CA THR A 160 -13.73 17.51 -5.26
C THR A 160 -15.18 17.95 -5.05
N MET A 161 -15.43 18.78 -4.05
CA MET A 161 -16.77 19.28 -3.71
C MET A 161 -17.11 20.53 -4.52
N GLY A 162 -18.40 20.82 -4.66
CA GLY A 162 -18.93 22.00 -5.35
C GLY A 162 -19.04 21.84 -6.88
N ILE A 163 -19.04 20.60 -7.40
CA ILE A 163 -19.17 20.34 -8.84
C ILE A 163 -20.64 20.38 -9.25
N ASN A 164 -21.44 19.51 -8.62
CA ASN A 164 -22.88 19.41 -8.74
C ASN A 164 -23.41 18.56 -7.57
N GLU A 165 -24.70 18.69 -7.26
CA GLU A 165 -25.32 18.05 -6.09
C GLU A 165 -25.09 16.53 -6.03
N GLY A 166 -25.12 15.84 -7.18
CA GLY A 166 -24.88 14.39 -7.22
C GLY A 166 -23.42 13.98 -7.04
N SER A 167 -22.48 14.77 -7.54
CA SER A 167 -21.04 14.58 -7.30
C SER A 167 -20.69 14.90 -5.85
N ASP A 168 -21.32 15.91 -5.25
CA ASP A 168 -21.08 16.29 -3.85
C ASP A 168 -21.64 15.24 -2.90
N PHE A 169 -22.84 14.72 -3.18
CA PHE A 169 -23.37 13.55 -2.47
C PHE A 169 -22.47 12.33 -2.66
N SER A 170 -22.00 12.08 -3.89
CA SER A 170 -21.09 10.96 -4.16
C SER A 170 -19.77 11.09 -3.39
N GLY A 171 -19.23 12.31 -3.30
CA GLY A 171 -18.06 12.63 -2.50
C GLY A 171 -18.30 12.38 -1.01
N THR A 172 -19.45 12.79 -0.49
CA THR A 172 -19.86 12.54 0.90
C THR A 172 -19.91 11.03 1.20
N VAL A 173 -20.52 10.25 0.30
CA VAL A 173 -20.54 8.78 0.40
C VAL A 173 -19.12 8.21 0.39
N ARG A 174 -18.25 8.67 -0.52
CA ARG A 174 -16.86 8.18 -0.61
C ARG A 174 -16.05 8.50 0.64
N LEU A 175 -16.18 9.70 1.21
CA LEU A 175 -15.48 10.09 2.43
C LEU A 175 -15.98 9.30 3.66
N ALA A 176 -17.26 8.93 3.67
CA ALA A 176 -17.84 8.15 4.76
C ALA A 176 -17.42 6.67 4.77
N GLN A 177 -16.93 6.11 3.66
CA GLN A 177 -16.58 4.68 3.55
C GLN A 177 -15.58 4.21 4.60
N LYS A 178 -14.61 5.04 5.00
CA LYS A 178 -13.65 4.71 6.07
C LYS A 178 -14.34 4.50 7.43
N SER A 179 -15.50 5.12 7.66
CA SER A 179 -16.30 4.90 8.88
C SER A 179 -17.20 3.66 8.81
N TRP A 180 -17.27 3.00 7.65
CA TRP A 180 -18.14 1.85 7.38
C TRP A 180 -17.35 0.54 7.28
N CYS A 181 -16.20 0.48 7.96
CA CYS A 181 -15.34 -0.71 7.96
C CYS A 181 -16.06 -1.97 8.45
N ASP A 182 -17.11 -1.84 9.26
CA ASP A 182 -17.98 -2.94 9.67
C ASP A 182 -18.62 -3.66 8.47
N CYS A 183 -19.00 -2.93 7.42
CA CYS A 183 -19.57 -3.52 6.20
C CYS A 183 -18.57 -4.40 5.43
N PHE A 184 -17.27 -4.16 5.59
CA PHE A 184 -16.22 -4.86 4.83
C PHE A 184 -15.63 -6.07 5.57
N ALA A 185 -16.17 -6.46 6.73
CA ALA A 185 -15.58 -7.48 7.60
C ALA A 185 -15.38 -8.85 6.93
N GLY A 186 -16.22 -9.22 5.95
CA GLY A 186 -16.09 -10.46 5.17
C GLY A 186 -14.96 -10.46 4.15
N PHE A 187 -14.31 -9.32 3.90
CA PHE A 187 -13.33 -9.12 2.82
C PHE A 187 -11.93 -8.77 3.34
N LYS A 188 -11.59 -9.09 4.58
CA LYS A 188 -10.27 -8.79 5.17
C LYS A 188 -9.10 -9.36 4.35
N ALA A 189 -9.28 -10.53 3.74
CA ALA A 189 -8.26 -11.26 2.99
C ALA A 189 -8.61 -11.44 1.50
N SER A 190 -9.62 -10.73 1.01
CA SER A 190 -10.08 -10.82 -0.38
C SER A 190 -10.45 -9.43 -0.88
N THR A 191 -10.82 -9.33 -2.17
CA THR A 191 -11.31 -8.07 -2.71
C THR A 191 -12.81 -8.14 -2.95
N PRO A 192 -13.59 -7.15 -2.50
CA PRO A 192 -15.02 -7.13 -2.76
C PRO A 192 -15.34 -7.06 -4.26
N PRO A 193 -16.50 -7.58 -4.69
CA PRO A 193 -16.97 -7.36 -6.05
C PRO A 193 -17.26 -5.88 -6.30
N VAL A 194 -17.20 -5.48 -7.56
CA VAL A 194 -17.68 -4.15 -7.98
C VAL A 194 -19.20 -4.11 -7.76
N LEU A 195 -19.68 -3.09 -7.03
CA LEU A 195 -21.10 -2.89 -6.82
C LEU A 195 -21.59 -1.70 -7.64
N ALA A 196 -22.87 -1.74 -8.02
CA ALA A 196 -23.54 -0.64 -8.69
C ALA A 196 -24.87 -0.37 -8.00
N ALA A 197 -25.14 0.90 -7.73
CA ALA A 197 -26.40 1.35 -7.15
C ALA A 197 -27.02 2.47 -7.99
N ASP A 198 -28.33 2.60 -7.93
CA ASP A 198 -29.06 3.77 -8.40
C ASP A 198 -29.56 4.53 -7.16
N ILE A 199 -29.20 5.82 -7.07
CA ILE A 199 -29.51 6.69 -5.93
C ILE A 199 -30.52 7.74 -6.38
N HIS A 200 -31.55 7.93 -5.56
CA HIS A 200 -32.61 8.91 -5.79
C HIS A 200 -32.72 9.86 -4.58
N ILE A 201 -32.62 11.15 -4.84
CA ILE A 201 -32.74 12.22 -3.86
C ILE A 201 -33.81 13.20 -4.34
N VAL A 202 -34.74 13.56 -3.46
CA VAL A 202 -35.84 14.47 -3.75
C VAL A 202 -35.76 15.70 -2.84
N LYS A 203 -36.02 16.88 -3.41
CA LYS A 203 -36.06 18.14 -2.67
C LYS A 203 -36.90 18.05 -1.40
N GLY A 204 -36.33 18.57 -0.31
CA GLY A 204 -37.00 18.64 1.00
C GLY A 204 -36.94 17.34 1.80
N GLN A 205 -36.39 16.25 1.24
CA GLN A 205 -36.09 15.04 1.99
C GLN A 205 -34.69 15.14 2.61
N PRO A 206 -34.53 14.79 3.90
CA PRO A 206 -33.25 14.94 4.60
C PRO A 206 -32.20 13.89 4.19
N THR A 207 -32.64 12.79 3.56
CA THR A 207 -31.83 11.65 3.13
C THR A 207 -32.29 11.17 1.75
N PRO A 208 -31.55 10.29 1.05
CA PRO A 208 -32.01 9.68 -0.18
C PRO A 208 -33.37 8.99 0.00
N THR A 209 -34.27 9.21 -0.95
CA THR A 209 -35.59 8.57 -0.97
C THR A 209 -35.53 7.12 -1.45
N GLU A 210 -34.53 6.79 -2.27
CA GLU A 210 -34.32 5.44 -2.78
C GLU A 210 -32.82 5.17 -2.96
N VAL A 211 -32.38 3.98 -2.57
CA VAL A 211 -31.03 3.46 -2.84
C VAL A 211 -31.20 2.00 -3.24
N VAL A 212 -30.96 1.69 -4.51
CA VAL A 212 -31.17 0.34 -5.05
C VAL A 212 -29.86 -0.21 -5.58
N PHE A 213 -29.37 -1.29 -4.99
CA PHE A 213 -28.20 -2.01 -5.51
C PHE A 213 -28.61 -3.03 -6.58
N LYS A 214 -27.79 -3.15 -7.61
CA LYS A 214 -27.87 -4.25 -8.58
C LYS A 214 -27.28 -5.52 -7.95
N PRO A 215 -27.77 -6.72 -8.30
CA PRO A 215 -27.21 -7.98 -7.81
C PRO A 215 -25.70 -8.03 -8.04
N SER A 216 -24.93 -8.39 -7.02
CA SER A 216 -23.47 -8.45 -7.12
C SER A 216 -22.97 -9.70 -7.84
N GLY A 217 -23.83 -10.72 -7.96
CA GLY A 217 -23.48 -12.04 -8.47
C GLY A 217 -22.88 -12.98 -7.43
N SER A 218 -22.90 -12.62 -6.14
CA SER A 218 -22.44 -13.47 -5.02
C SER A 218 -23.16 -13.13 -3.72
N THR A 219 -23.27 -14.12 -2.83
CA THR A 219 -23.95 -13.94 -1.53
C THR A 219 -23.24 -12.89 -0.66
N GLU A 220 -21.91 -12.94 -0.61
CA GLU A 220 -21.09 -12.01 0.16
C GLU A 220 -21.15 -10.58 -0.41
N GLY A 221 -21.24 -10.46 -1.73
CA GLY A 221 -21.39 -9.16 -2.38
C GLY A 221 -22.76 -8.54 -2.15
N ASP A 222 -23.83 -9.34 -2.13
CA ASP A 222 -25.18 -8.87 -1.83
C ASP A 222 -25.33 -8.48 -0.34
N GLN A 223 -24.63 -9.18 0.56
CA GLN A 223 -24.52 -8.79 1.98
C GLN A 223 -23.81 -7.44 2.14
N LEU A 224 -22.70 -7.23 1.43
CA LEU A 224 -22.01 -5.94 1.41
C LEU A 224 -22.92 -4.84 0.85
N ALA A 225 -23.59 -5.10 -0.27
CA ALA A 225 -24.54 -4.17 -0.89
C ALA A 225 -25.66 -3.78 0.08
N SER A 226 -26.22 -4.74 0.82
CA SER A 226 -27.23 -4.49 1.85
C SER A 226 -26.72 -3.60 2.99
N CYS A 227 -25.51 -3.87 3.48
CA CYS A 227 -24.89 -3.03 4.52
C CYS A 227 -24.66 -1.60 4.01
N MET A 228 -24.08 -1.45 2.82
CA MET A 228 -23.84 -0.15 2.19
C MET A 228 -25.13 0.60 1.90
N GLN A 229 -26.19 -0.08 1.45
CA GLN A 229 -27.51 0.51 1.24
C GLN A 229 -28.04 1.17 2.51
N ALA A 230 -27.97 0.47 3.65
CA ALA A 230 -28.41 1.02 4.93
C ALA A 230 -27.61 2.27 5.34
N LYS A 231 -26.28 2.26 5.14
CA LYS A 231 -25.43 3.42 5.44
C LYS A 231 -25.74 4.61 4.52
N ILE A 232 -25.91 4.38 3.22
CA ILE A 232 -26.18 5.44 2.23
C ILE A 232 -27.58 6.02 2.42
N ALA A 233 -28.58 5.18 2.69
CA ALA A 233 -29.96 5.64 2.94
C ALA A 233 -30.08 6.54 4.18
N ALA A 234 -29.12 6.45 5.12
CA ALA A 234 -29.03 7.32 6.29
C ALA A 234 -28.19 8.59 6.08
N MET A 235 -27.55 8.76 4.91
CA MET A 235 -26.69 9.91 4.65
C MET A 235 -27.51 11.20 4.47
N PRO A 236 -27.11 12.31 5.09
CA PRO A 236 -27.70 13.61 4.79
C PRO A 236 -27.61 13.93 3.30
N ALA A 237 -28.73 14.36 2.72
CA ALA A 237 -28.82 14.73 1.32
C ALA A 237 -29.53 16.07 1.17
N THR A 238 -29.02 16.89 0.25
CA THR A 238 -29.64 18.16 -0.12
C THR A 238 -29.64 18.30 -1.64
N THR A 239 -30.79 18.66 -2.19
CA THR A 239 -30.95 18.91 -3.62
C THR A 239 -31.94 20.04 -3.87
N THR A 240 -31.75 20.80 -4.95
CA THR A 240 -32.65 21.86 -5.40
C THR A 240 -33.87 21.32 -6.16
N GLY A 241 -33.86 20.06 -6.59
CA GLY A 241 -34.91 19.41 -7.39
C GLY A 241 -35.04 17.91 -7.14
N GLU A 242 -35.26 17.14 -8.21
CA GLU A 242 -35.20 15.68 -8.18
C GLU A 242 -33.90 15.24 -8.85
N LEU A 243 -33.18 14.32 -8.21
CA LEU A 243 -31.88 13.86 -8.66
C LEU A 243 -31.83 12.33 -8.60
N LYS A 244 -31.65 11.71 -9.77
CA LYS A 244 -31.47 10.26 -9.92
C LYS A 244 -30.19 9.97 -10.69
N PHE A 245 -29.30 9.15 -10.13
CA PHE A 245 -28.02 8.85 -10.76
C PHE A 245 -27.43 7.49 -10.35
N PRO A 246 -26.59 6.90 -11.21
CA PRO A 246 -25.86 5.70 -10.86
C PRO A 246 -24.64 6.03 -9.99
N PHE A 247 -24.35 5.14 -9.04
CA PHE A 247 -23.12 5.12 -8.26
C PHE A 247 -22.41 3.78 -8.44
N ARG A 248 -21.13 3.83 -8.84
CA ARG A 248 -20.26 2.66 -8.95
C ARG A 248 -19.32 2.60 -7.77
N PHE A 249 -19.33 1.48 -7.06
CA PHE A 249 -18.36 1.18 -6.01
C PHE A 249 -17.27 0.28 -6.56
N VAL A 250 -16.03 0.78 -6.52
CA VAL A 250 -14.84 -0.01 -6.80
C VAL A 250 -14.06 -0.15 -5.50
N PHE A 251 -13.77 -1.39 -5.14
CA PHE A 251 -13.02 -1.71 -3.95
C PHE A 251 -11.71 -2.39 -4.34
N PHE A 252 -10.65 -2.03 -3.63
CA PHE A 252 -9.36 -2.70 -3.66
C PHE A 252 -9.05 -3.25 -2.28
N ASN A 253 -8.12 -4.19 -2.21
CA ASN A 253 -7.50 -4.61 -0.96
C ASN A 253 -6.02 -4.82 -1.24
N SER A 254 -5.19 -3.80 -1.01
CA SER A 254 -3.75 -3.86 -1.32
C SER A 254 -3.00 -4.97 -0.59
N GLN A 255 -3.58 -5.55 0.45
CA GLN A 255 -3.01 -6.62 1.27
C GLN A 255 -3.58 -8.00 0.92
N ALA A 256 -4.55 -8.10 0.00
CA ALA A 256 -5.09 -9.38 -0.43
C ALA A 256 -4.09 -10.13 -1.33
N PRO A 257 -4.11 -11.48 -1.32
CA PRO A 257 -3.35 -12.29 -2.26
C PRO A 257 -3.67 -11.94 -3.72
N VAL A 258 -2.71 -12.11 -4.63
CA VAL A 258 -2.85 -11.72 -6.04
C VAL A 258 -4.04 -12.42 -6.73
N GLU A 259 -4.33 -13.65 -6.32
CA GLU A 259 -5.42 -14.48 -6.83
C GLU A 259 -6.80 -13.90 -6.49
N ALA A 260 -6.90 -13.11 -5.41
CA ALA A 260 -8.14 -12.48 -4.97
C ALA A 260 -8.65 -11.38 -5.91
N SER A 261 -7.87 -11.01 -6.93
CA SER A 261 -8.21 -10.01 -7.93
C SER A 261 -8.74 -10.59 -9.25
N THR A 262 -8.77 -11.92 -9.39
CA THR A 262 -9.08 -12.62 -10.65
C THR A 262 -10.52 -12.40 -11.16
N THR A 263 -11.44 -12.03 -10.29
CA THR A 263 -12.85 -11.75 -10.63
C THR A 263 -13.08 -10.29 -11.06
N MET A 264 -12.06 -9.43 -10.98
CA MET A 264 -12.15 -8.04 -11.44
C MET A 264 -12.05 -7.93 -12.96
N PRO A 265 -12.65 -6.88 -13.54
CA PRO A 265 -12.32 -6.44 -14.90
C PRO A 265 -10.79 -6.27 -15.07
N PRO A 266 -10.20 -6.65 -16.22
CA PRO A 266 -8.75 -6.64 -16.43
C PRO A 266 -8.06 -5.32 -16.05
N GLU A 267 -8.64 -4.18 -16.41
CA GLU A 267 -8.12 -2.86 -16.07
C GLU A 267 -8.08 -2.60 -14.56
N LEU A 268 -9.11 -3.03 -13.82
CA LEU A 268 -9.13 -2.91 -12.36
C LEU A 268 -8.15 -3.89 -11.70
N ARG A 269 -7.98 -5.07 -12.29
CA ARG A 269 -6.99 -6.05 -11.83
C ARG A 269 -5.57 -5.48 -11.90
N PHE A 270 -5.26 -4.70 -12.93
CA PHE A 270 -3.96 -4.02 -13.04
C PHE A 270 -3.72 -3.08 -11.86
N PHE A 271 -4.68 -2.21 -11.54
CA PHE A 271 -4.55 -1.29 -10.39
C PHE A 271 -4.45 -2.04 -9.05
N GLN A 272 -5.22 -3.10 -8.86
CA GLN A 272 -5.12 -3.96 -7.68
C GLN A 272 -3.72 -4.59 -7.54
N LEU A 273 -3.10 -5.01 -8.64
CA LEU A 273 -1.75 -5.56 -8.64
C LEU A 273 -0.67 -4.50 -8.36
N GLU A 274 -0.81 -3.27 -8.87
CA GLU A 274 0.10 -2.16 -8.53
C GLU A 274 0.05 -1.83 -7.03
N LEU A 275 -1.14 -1.88 -6.43
CA LEU A 275 -1.33 -1.72 -4.99
C LEU A 275 -0.66 -2.88 -4.21
N ALA A 276 -0.86 -4.12 -4.64
CA ALA A 276 -0.20 -5.30 -4.05
C ALA A 276 1.33 -5.25 -4.17
N ARG A 277 1.87 -4.75 -5.30
CA ARG A 277 3.31 -4.56 -5.53
C ARG A 277 3.91 -3.65 -4.47
N THR A 278 3.21 -2.59 -4.09
CA THR A 278 3.67 -1.67 -3.05
C THR A 278 3.79 -2.39 -1.69
N GLN A 279 2.80 -3.22 -1.34
CA GLN A 279 2.80 -3.98 -0.09
C GLN A 279 3.88 -5.06 -0.07
N THR A 280 4.11 -5.78 -1.17
CA THR A 280 5.18 -6.78 -1.25
C THR A 280 6.57 -6.13 -1.26
N ALA A 281 6.73 -4.96 -1.88
CA ALA A 281 7.97 -4.17 -1.77
C ALA A 281 8.25 -3.72 -0.33
N ALA A 282 7.23 -3.31 0.43
CA ALA A 282 7.36 -3.01 1.85
C ALA A 282 7.83 -4.23 2.65
N ALA A 283 7.21 -5.38 2.43
CA ALA A 283 7.59 -6.64 3.07
C ALA A 283 9.03 -7.05 2.73
N SER A 284 9.46 -6.92 1.47
CA SER A 284 10.83 -7.17 1.02
C SER A 284 11.85 -6.28 1.73
N ALA A 285 11.54 -4.98 1.90
CA ALA A 285 12.42 -4.03 2.60
C ALA A 285 12.54 -4.36 4.11
N ILE A 286 11.43 -4.71 4.77
CA ILE A 286 11.41 -5.14 6.17
C ILE A 286 12.22 -6.43 6.35
N ALA A 287 12.03 -7.42 5.47
CA ALA A 287 12.74 -8.70 5.53
C ALA A 287 14.25 -8.52 5.31
N PHE A 288 14.65 -7.65 4.37
CA PHE A 288 16.05 -7.28 4.18
C PHE A 288 16.65 -6.59 5.41
N GLY A 289 15.87 -5.69 6.04
CA GLY A 289 16.24 -5.06 7.31
C GLY A 289 16.48 -6.09 8.43
N ALA A 290 15.57 -7.06 8.59
CA ALA A 290 15.74 -8.15 9.56
C ALA A 290 17.01 -8.97 9.31
N ARG A 291 17.31 -9.27 8.04
CA ARG A 291 18.53 -9.97 7.64
C ARG A 291 19.79 -9.17 7.99
N THR A 292 19.77 -7.86 7.77
CA THR A 292 20.90 -6.97 8.11
C THR A 292 21.20 -7.06 9.61
N ASN A 293 20.18 -7.00 10.48
CA ASN A 293 20.37 -7.19 11.91
C ASN A 293 20.98 -8.56 12.25
N ALA A 294 20.46 -9.63 11.63
CA ALA A 294 20.97 -10.98 11.88
C ALA A 294 22.45 -11.11 11.45
N ALA A 295 22.82 -10.49 10.33
CA ALA A 295 24.20 -10.46 9.86
C ALA A 295 25.13 -9.74 10.83
N ASP A 296 24.74 -8.55 11.31
CA ASP A 296 25.54 -7.79 12.29
C ASP A 296 25.75 -8.57 13.59
N THR A 297 24.70 -9.27 14.07
CA THR A 297 24.81 -10.10 15.28
C THR A 297 25.72 -11.31 15.07
N TYR A 298 25.70 -11.92 13.90
CA TYR A 298 26.60 -13.03 13.57
C TYR A 298 28.05 -12.55 13.45
N ASP A 299 28.28 -11.46 12.72
CA ASP A 299 29.61 -10.90 12.49
C ASP A 299 30.28 -10.47 13.81
N ALA A 300 29.52 -9.95 14.77
CA ALA A 300 30.03 -9.62 16.10
C ALA A 300 30.62 -10.86 16.83
N VAL A 301 29.93 -12.00 16.77
CA VAL A 301 30.40 -13.26 17.37
C VAL A 301 31.57 -13.83 16.58
N VAL A 302 31.55 -13.75 15.25
CA VAL A 302 32.66 -14.16 14.37
C VAL A 302 33.94 -13.38 14.69
N GLN A 303 33.84 -12.07 14.88
CA GLN A 303 34.97 -11.23 15.27
C GLN A 303 35.51 -11.60 16.66
N LYS A 304 34.62 -11.82 17.63
CA LYS A 304 35.00 -12.26 18.98
C LYS A 304 35.72 -13.60 18.97
N TYR A 305 35.17 -14.58 18.25
CA TYR A 305 35.80 -15.89 18.06
C TYR A 305 37.13 -15.79 17.33
N THR A 306 37.21 -14.97 16.28
CA THR A 306 38.46 -14.83 15.50
C THR A 306 39.61 -14.28 16.34
N LYS A 307 39.32 -13.37 17.27
CA LYS A 307 40.29 -12.78 18.22
C LYS A 307 40.66 -13.73 19.36
N THR A 308 39.67 -14.40 19.96
CA THR A 308 39.87 -15.19 21.19
C THR A 308 40.20 -16.66 20.92
N LYS A 309 39.76 -17.19 19.78
CA LYS A 309 39.73 -18.63 19.45
C LYS A 309 39.02 -19.46 20.53
N ASP A 310 38.09 -18.85 21.29
CA ASP A 310 37.38 -19.54 22.36
C ASP A 310 36.30 -20.47 21.78
N TYR A 311 36.53 -21.77 21.88
CA TYR A 311 35.61 -22.81 21.43
C TYR A 311 34.26 -22.78 22.15
N LYS A 312 34.14 -22.14 23.32
CA LYS A 312 32.86 -21.97 24.01
C LYS A 312 31.89 -21.07 23.22
N LEU A 313 32.39 -20.25 22.29
CA LEU A 313 31.57 -19.41 21.41
C LEU A 313 30.96 -20.19 20.24
N PHE A 314 31.30 -21.47 20.04
CA PHE A 314 30.86 -22.23 18.87
C PHE A 314 29.34 -22.44 18.84
N ASP A 315 28.71 -22.69 19.98
CA ASP A 315 27.25 -22.81 20.07
C ASP A 315 26.56 -21.48 19.75
N GLU A 316 27.11 -20.36 20.23
CA GLU A 316 26.62 -19.02 19.91
C GLU A 316 26.79 -18.70 18.42
N LEU A 317 27.97 -18.99 17.83
CA LEU A 317 28.22 -18.85 16.39
C LEU A 317 27.22 -19.65 15.55
N SER A 318 27.00 -20.92 15.92
CA SER A 318 26.06 -21.79 15.21
C SER A 318 24.63 -21.26 15.28
N SER A 319 24.19 -20.83 16.47
CA SER A 319 22.85 -20.25 16.66
C SER A 319 22.66 -18.94 15.88
N LYS A 320 23.62 -18.02 15.95
CA LYS A 320 23.54 -16.73 15.22
C LYS A 320 23.65 -16.91 13.71
N CYS A 321 24.44 -17.86 13.23
CA CYS A 321 24.47 -18.19 11.81
C CYS A 321 23.14 -18.77 11.33
N GLN A 322 22.52 -19.66 12.12
CA GLN A 322 21.19 -20.19 11.77
C GLN A 322 20.15 -19.06 11.70
N ALA A 323 20.16 -18.12 12.65
CA ALA A 323 19.27 -16.96 12.60
C ALA A 323 19.51 -16.09 11.34
N LEU A 324 20.77 -15.93 10.91
CA LEU A 324 21.12 -15.29 9.64
C LEU A 324 20.53 -16.06 8.44
N VAL A 325 20.72 -17.37 8.38
CA VAL A 325 20.15 -18.23 7.32
C VAL A 325 18.62 -18.12 7.27
N ASP A 326 17.96 -18.20 8.42
CA ASP A 326 16.49 -18.10 8.51
C ASP A 326 16.00 -16.72 8.03
N SER A 327 16.69 -15.65 8.41
CA SER A 327 16.37 -14.28 7.97
C SER A 327 16.60 -14.08 6.47
N ALA A 328 17.65 -14.69 5.91
CA ALA A 328 17.92 -14.68 4.47
C ALA A 328 16.85 -15.48 3.70
N GLY A 329 16.37 -16.59 4.25
CA GLY A 329 15.24 -17.34 3.71
C GLY A 329 13.97 -16.49 3.63
N LYS A 330 13.61 -15.80 4.73
CA LYS A 330 12.46 -14.88 4.75
C LYS A 330 12.58 -13.75 3.73
N TRP A 331 13.78 -13.22 3.51
CA TRP A 331 14.01 -12.21 2.48
C TRP A 331 13.81 -12.77 1.06
N VAL A 332 14.30 -13.99 0.79
CA VAL A 332 14.05 -14.71 -0.47
C VAL A 332 12.55 -14.92 -0.69
N ASP A 333 11.81 -15.34 0.34
CA ASP A 333 10.37 -15.59 0.23
C ASP A 333 9.57 -14.30 -0.03
N ALA A 334 9.95 -13.18 0.61
CA ALA A 334 9.36 -11.87 0.33
C ALA A 334 9.59 -11.44 -1.14
N LEU A 335 10.81 -11.63 -1.66
CA LEU A 335 11.13 -11.32 -3.05
C LEU A 335 10.41 -12.24 -4.05
N LYS A 336 10.17 -13.52 -3.72
CA LYS A 336 9.33 -14.40 -4.55
C LYS A 336 7.87 -13.95 -4.59
N ALA A 337 7.33 -13.49 -3.47
CA ALA A 337 5.98 -12.93 -3.44
C ALA A 337 5.89 -11.68 -4.32
N GLN A 338 6.90 -10.81 -4.28
CA GLN A 338 7.00 -9.65 -5.18
C GLN A 338 7.15 -10.06 -6.64
N GLU A 339 8.00 -11.05 -6.96
CA GLU A 339 8.15 -11.58 -8.33
C GLU A 339 6.82 -12.13 -8.86
N THR A 340 6.05 -12.81 -8.02
CA THR A 340 4.73 -13.34 -8.39
C THR A 340 3.77 -12.21 -8.78
N VAL A 341 3.75 -11.11 -8.04
CA VAL A 341 2.96 -9.91 -8.39
C VAL A 341 3.44 -9.32 -9.72
N ASP A 342 4.75 -9.14 -9.90
CA ASP A 342 5.33 -8.53 -11.09
C ASP A 342 5.09 -9.38 -12.34
N GLN A 343 5.26 -10.69 -12.25
CA GLN A 343 4.97 -11.63 -13.32
C GLN A 343 3.49 -11.62 -13.70
N THR A 344 2.60 -11.64 -12.70
CA THR A 344 1.14 -11.58 -12.91
C THR A 344 0.73 -10.26 -13.57
N THR A 345 1.38 -9.16 -13.19
CA THR A 345 1.16 -7.83 -13.77
C THR A 345 1.61 -7.79 -15.22
N LEU A 346 2.82 -8.25 -15.53
CA LEU A 346 3.32 -8.29 -16.90
C LEU A 346 2.42 -9.14 -17.80
N THR A 347 2.01 -10.32 -17.35
CA THR A 347 1.09 -11.18 -18.11
C THR A 347 -0.25 -10.50 -18.39
N LEU A 348 -0.81 -9.78 -17.40
CA LEU A 348 -2.04 -9.01 -17.61
C LEU A 348 -1.84 -7.87 -18.61
N VAL A 349 -0.75 -7.12 -18.48
CA VAL A 349 -0.44 -5.98 -19.35
C VAL A 349 -0.25 -6.44 -20.80
N GLN A 350 0.36 -7.60 -21.03
CA GLN A 350 0.46 -8.21 -22.35
C GLN A 350 -0.92 -8.56 -22.94
N GLN A 351 -1.84 -9.06 -22.11
CA GLN A 351 -3.23 -9.32 -22.53
C GLN A 351 -3.97 -8.02 -22.87
N LEU A 352 -3.77 -6.96 -22.09
CA LEU A 352 -4.37 -5.64 -22.33
C LEU A 352 -3.79 -4.98 -23.59
N LYS A 353 -2.48 -5.07 -23.80
CA LYS A 353 -1.80 -4.57 -25.01
C LYS A 353 -2.32 -5.24 -26.27
N ALA A 354 -2.56 -6.55 -26.23
CA ALA A 354 -3.15 -7.28 -27.35
C ALA A 354 -4.54 -6.73 -27.75
N GLN A 355 -5.24 -6.03 -26.85
CA GLN A 355 -6.52 -5.38 -27.12
C GLN A 355 -6.34 -3.89 -27.51
N LYS A 356 -5.37 -3.20 -26.90
CA LYS A 356 -5.10 -1.78 -27.13
C LYS A 356 -3.59 -1.48 -27.03
N GLU A 357 -3.01 -0.94 -28.09
CA GLU A 357 -1.55 -0.69 -28.17
C GLU A 357 -1.06 0.39 -27.18
N ASP A 358 -1.96 1.20 -26.61
CA ASP A 358 -1.63 2.21 -25.59
C ASP A 358 -1.07 1.63 -24.28
N TRP A 359 -1.14 0.31 -24.09
CA TRP A 359 -0.48 -0.41 -23.01
C TRP A 359 1.01 -0.72 -23.25
N ALA A 360 1.57 -0.42 -24.42
CA ALA A 360 2.99 -0.69 -24.71
C ALA A 360 3.98 -0.07 -23.71
N PRO A 361 3.83 1.21 -23.27
CA PRO A 361 4.73 1.78 -22.25
C PRO A 361 4.65 1.07 -20.90
N VAL A 362 3.46 0.52 -20.58
CA VAL A 362 3.19 -0.23 -19.35
C VAL A 362 3.89 -1.56 -19.37
N GLU A 363 3.90 -2.21 -20.54
CA GLU A 363 4.59 -3.47 -20.74
C GLU A 363 6.09 -3.27 -20.49
N THR A 364 6.69 -2.23 -21.07
CA THR A 364 8.09 -1.88 -20.84
C THR A 364 8.38 -1.66 -19.36
N ALA A 365 7.58 -0.84 -18.67
CA ALA A 365 7.77 -0.59 -17.26
C ALA A 365 7.57 -1.85 -16.39
N SER A 366 6.62 -2.72 -16.75
CA SER A 366 6.38 -4.00 -16.06
C SER A 366 7.51 -5.00 -16.28
N GLN A 367 8.11 -5.02 -17.48
CA GLN A 367 9.29 -5.83 -17.79
C GLN A 367 10.50 -5.37 -16.97
N GLU A 368 10.73 -4.06 -16.89
CA GLU A 368 11.81 -3.49 -16.07
C GLU A 368 11.62 -3.79 -14.58
N ALA A 369 10.39 -3.66 -14.06
CA ALA A 369 10.06 -4.00 -12.68
C ALA A 369 10.36 -5.48 -12.38
N LEU A 370 9.85 -6.39 -13.22
CA LEU A 370 10.11 -7.83 -13.08
C LEU A 370 11.61 -8.17 -13.14
N ALA A 371 12.34 -7.59 -14.11
CA ALA A 371 13.78 -7.81 -14.25
C ALA A 371 14.57 -7.35 -13.02
N ASN A 372 14.18 -6.22 -12.42
CA ASN A 372 14.77 -5.73 -11.18
C ASN A 372 14.50 -6.68 -10.01
N THR A 373 13.25 -7.12 -9.83
CA THR A 373 12.86 -8.08 -8.79
C THR A 373 13.60 -9.42 -8.96
N GLN A 374 13.73 -9.93 -10.18
CA GLN A 374 14.47 -11.16 -10.48
C GLN A 374 15.96 -11.05 -10.15
N LYS A 375 16.56 -9.89 -10.44
CA LYS A 375 17.95 -9.61 -10.09
C LYS A 375 18.16 -9.60 -8.58
N ASP A 376 17.27 -8.94 -7.84
CA ASP A 376 17.33 -8.88 -6.38
C ASP A 376 17.08 -10.26 -5.76
N LEU A 377 16.15 -11.05 -6.30
CA LEU A 377 15.90 -12.43 -5.88
C LEU A 377 17.13 -13.32 -6.09
N SER A 378 17.78 -13.24 -7.26
CA SER A 378 19.00 -13.99 -7.53
C SER A 378 20.12 -13.62 -6.55
N ALA A 379 20.31 -12.33 -6.27
CA ALA A 379 21.28 -11.86 -5.28
C ALA A 379 20.95 -12.37 -3.86
N ALA A 380 19.67 -12.38 -3.47
CA ALA A 380 19.22 -12.90 -2.19
C ALA A 380 19.46 -14.41 -2.06
N GLN A 381 19.17 -15.18 -3.10
CA GLN A 381 19.42 -16.62 -3.15
C GLN A 381 20.92 -16.96 -3.07
N GLN A 382 21.77 -16.23 -3.81
CA GLN A 382 23.22 -16.37 -3.71
C GLN A 382 23.70 -16.08 -2.28
N ARG A 383 23.13 -15.06 -1.65
CA ARG A 383 23.51 -14.71 -0.28
C ARG A 383 23.04 -15.75 0.74
N LEU A 384 21.84 -16.29 0.59
CA LEU A 384 21.35 -17.40 1.40
C LEU A 384 22.30 -18.61 1.29
N ALA A 385 22.69 -18.99 0.07
CA ALA A 385 23.62 -20.11 -0.13
C ALA A 385 25.01 -19.83 0.48
N ALA A 386 25.51 -18.59 0.38
CA ALA A 386 26.77 -18.19 1.00
C ALA A 386 26.69 -18.23 2.53
N ASP A 387 25.60 -17.73 3.12
CA ASP A 387 25.38 -17.73 4.57
C ASP A 387 25.26 -19.20 5.07
N GLN A 388 24.54 -20.08 4.36
CA GLN A 388 24.47 -21.52 4.65
C GLN A 388 25.84 -22.21 4.59
N GLY A 389 26.67 -21.85 3.59
CA GLY A 389 28.02 -22.39 3.45
C GLY A 389 29.00 -21.89 4.52
N ALA A 390 28.78 -20.68 5.04
CA ALA A 390 29.60 -20.07 6.09
C ALA A 390 29.26 -20.59 7.50
N CYS A 391 28.09 -21.20 7.70
CA CYS A 391 27.69 -21.67 9.02
C CYS A 391 28.61 -22.78 9.55
N PRO A 392 29.07 -22.67 10.82
CA PRO A 392 29.93 -23.68 11.40
C PRO A 392 29.27 -25.06 11.41
N LYS A 393 29.91 -26.04 10.78
CA LYS A 393 29.51 -27.45 10.89
C LYS A 393 30.04 -27.99 12.21
N LYS A 394 29.17 -28.48 13.11
CA LYS A 394 29.62 -29.18 14.33
C LYS A 394 30.40 -30.44 13.92
N SER A 395 31.73 -30.37 13.94
CA SER A 395 32.61 -31.54 13.91
C SER A 395 33.09 -31.79 15.33
N TYR A 396 32.49 -32.79 16.00
CA TYR A 396 33.08 -33.32 17.22
C TYR A 396 34.26 -34.19 16.82
N ALA A 397 35.45 -33.62 16.71
CA ALA A 397 36.66 -34.43 16.73
C ALA A 397 36.76 -35.07 18.13
N PRO A 398 36.80 -36.41 18.26
CA PRO A 398 36.98 -37.04 19.54
C PRO A 398 38.32 -36.57 20.11
N THR A 399 38.28 -35.96 21.29
CA THR A 399 39.47 -35.63 22.09
C THR A 399 40.39 -36.84 22.10
N LYS A 400 41.58 -36.72 21.48
CA LYS A 400 42.65 -37.70 21.69
C LYS A 400 42.98 -37.67 23.18
N LYS A 401 42.52 -38.70 23.89
CA LYS A 401 42.98 -38.99 25.25
C LYS A 401 44.50 -39.15 25.17
N LYS A 402 45.22 -38.31 25.91
CA LYS A 402 46.66 -38.48 26.16
C LYS A 402 46.87 -39.58 27.18
#